data_AF-A0A2V6CGU5-F1
#
_entry.id   AF-A0A2V6CGU5-F1
#
_cell.length_a   1.000
_cell.length_b   1.000
_cell.length_c   1.000
_cell.angle_alpha   90.00
_cell.angle_beta   90.00
_cell.angle_gamma   90.00
#
_symmetry.space_group_name_H-M   'P 1'
#
loop_
_entity.id
_entity.type
_entity.pdbx_description
1 polymer ?
#
loop_
_entity_poly.entity_id
_entity_poly.type
_entity_poly.pdbx_seq_one_letter_code
_entity_poly.pdbx_strand_id
1 'polypeptide(L)' 'KAMDHFLAHGPRAQAATPPRLHAGGCLPAEVIRATGEALSRHGLTPEKGYLE' A
#
# COMPACT_ATOMS: atom_id res chain seq x y z
N LYS A 1 -2.54 7.32 -3.42
CA LYS A 1 -3.28 6.04 -3.36
C LYS A 1 -2.45 4.88 -2.85
N ALA A 2 -1.34 4.49 -3.48
CA ALA A 2 -0.51 3.37 -3.00
C ALA A 2 0.14 3.67 -1.63
N MET A 3 0.73 4.86 -1.46
CA MET A 3 1.26 5.29 -0.17
C MET A 3 0.18 5.34 0.91
N ASP A 4 -0.98 5.92 0.62
CA ASP A 4 -2.12 5.95 1.55
C ASP A 4 -2.57 4.54 1.95
N HIS A 5 -2.49 3.56 1.04
CA HIS A 5 -2.78 2.15 1.33
C HIS A 5 -1.80 1.56 2.35
N PHE A 6 -0.51 1.90 2.27
CA PHE A 6 0.49 1.52 3.28
C PHE A 6 0.32 2.28 4.60
N LEU A 7 -0.11 3.54 4.58
CA LEU A 7 -0.49 4.25 5.81
C LEU A 7 -1.72 3.61 6.48
N ALA A 8 -2.66 3.11 5.69
CA ALA A 8 -3.88 2.47 6.18
C ALA A 8 -3.64 1.09 6.78
N HIS A 9 -2.83 0.25 6.12
CA HIS A 9 -2.68 -1.17 6.44
C HIS A 9 -1.28 -1.57 6.92
N GLY A 10 -0.35 -0.60 7.02
CA GLY A 10 1.02 -0.85 7.46
C GLY A 10 1.71 -1.91 6.60
N PRO A 11 2.49 -2.82 7.21
CA PRO A 11 3.14 -3.92 6.50
C PRO A 11 2.15 -4.89 5.82
N ARG A 12 0.89 -4.95 6.29
CA ARG A 12 -0.15 -5.83 5.72
C ARG A 12 -0.72 -5.31 4.41
N ALA A 13 -0.35 -4.11 3.97
CA ALA A 13 -0.83 -3.50 2.73
C ALA A 13 -0.61 -4.38 1.49
N GLN A 14 0.41 -5.23 1.47
CA GLN A 14 0.65 -6.17 0.36
C GLN A 14 -0.37 -7.31 0.30
N ALA A 15 -0.95 -7.71 1.43
CA ALA A 15 -1.98 -8.75 1.52
C ALA A 15 -3.40 -8.17 1.50
N ALA A 16 -3.56 -6.87 1.74
CA ALA A 16 -4.83 -6.18 1.69
C ALA A 16 -5.28 -5.91 0.24
N THR A 17 -6.59 -5.95 0.01
CA THR A 17 -7.19 -5.64 -1.29
C THR A 17 -6.74 -4.24 -1.76
N PRO A 18 -6.17 -4.10 -2.98
CA PRO A 18 -5.69 -2.81 -3.46
C PRO A 18 -6.81 -1.76 -3.54
N PRO A 19 -6.49 -0.47 -3.33
CA PRO A 19 -7.49 0.58 -3.30
C PRO A 19 -8.10 0.78 -4.68
N ARG A 20 -9.42 1.06 -4.72
CA ARG A 20 -10.12 1.36 -5.98
C ARG A 20 -9.65 2.69 -6.57
N LEU A 21 -9.50 2.69 -7.88
CA LEU A 21 -9.33 3.85 -8.73
C LEU A 21 -10.69 4.47 -9.04
N HIS A 22 -10.70 5.76 -9.33
CA HIS A 22 -11.94 6.46 -9.71
C HIS A 22 -12.54 5.90 -11.01
N ALA A 23 -11.72 5.34 -11.89
CA ALA A 23 -12.16 4.66 -13.11
C ALA A 23 -12.79 3.26 -12.87
N GLY A 24 -13.00 2.85 -11.62
CA GLY A 24 -13.74 1.63 -11.26
C GLY A 24 -12.90 0.37 -11.03
N GLY A 25 -11.66 0.33 -11.53
CA GLY A 25 -10.70 -0.76 -11.28
C GLY A 25 -9.97 -0.64 -9.93
N CYS A 26 -9.25 -1.67 -9.53
CA CYS A 26 -8.30 -1.59 -8.41
C CYS A 26 -6.92 -1.13 -8.89
N LEU A 27 -6.12 -0.55 -7.99
CA LEU A 27 -4.72 -0.33 -8.28
C LEU A 27 -4.04 -1.68 -8.58
N PRO A 28 -3.20 -1.79 -9.63
CA PRO A 28 -2.52 -3.04 -9.94
C PRO A 28 -1.65 -3.52 -8.77
N ALA A 29 -1.62 -4.83 -8.54
CA ALA A 29 -0.83 -5.43 -7.46
C ALA A 29 0.68 -5.13 -7.61
N GLU A 30 1.17 -5.03 -8.86
CA GLU A 30 2.56 -4.66 -9.13
C GLU A 30 2.91 -3.26 -8.62
N VAL A 31 1.96 -2.31 -8.63
CA VAL A 31 2.15 -0.96 -8.12
C VAL A 31 2.23 -0.98 -6.60
N ILE A 32 1.41 -1.80 -5.94
CA ILE A 32 1.47 -2.01 -4.48
C ILE A 32 2.83 -2.62 -4.10
N ARG A 33 3.28 -3.65 -4.81
CA ARG A 33 4.59 -4.28 -4.59
C ARG A 33 5.73 -3.29 -4.78
N ALA A 34 5.78 -2.58 -5.91
CA ALA A 34 6.84 -1.60 -6.19
C ALA A 34 6.87 -0.46 -5.18
N THR A 35 5.70 0.00 -4.72
CA THR A 35 5.61 1.02 -3.66
C THR A 35 6.15 0.47 -2.33
N GLY A 36 5.78 -0.76 -1.96
CA GLY A 36 6.30 -1.41 -0.75
C GLY A 36 7.81 -1.58 -0.77
N GLU A 37 8.38 -2.00 -1.90
CA GLU A 37 9.83 -2.10 -2.11
C GLU A 37 10.52 -0.74 -1.95
N ALA A 38 9.95 0.32 -2.53
CA ALA A 38 10.48 1.68 -2.40
C ALA A 38 10.42 2.17 -0.94
N LEU A 39 9.28 2.01 -0.26
CA LEU A 39 9.12 2.40 1.15
C LEU A 39 10.05 1.61 2.06
N SER A 40 10.22 0.31 1.83
CA SER A 40 11.12 -0.53 2.62
C SER A 40 12.58 -0.11 2.43
N ARG A 41 13.02 0.12 1.19
CA ARG A 41 14.38 0.59 0.88
C ARG A 41 14.75 1.89 1.61
N HIS A 42 13.78 2.78 1.80
CA HIS A 42 13.98 4.08 2.43
C HIS A 42 13.63 4.10 3.93
N GLY A 43 13.23 2.98 4.53
CA GLY A 43 12.80 2.93 5.93
C GLY A 43 11.51 3.72 6.21
N LEU A 44 10.66 3.90 5.20
CA LEU A 44 9.41 4.67 5.26
C LEU A 44 8.16 3.79 5.37
N THR A 45 8.32 2.48 5.52
CA THR A 45 7.18 1.59 5.75
C THR A 45 6.66 1.81 7.17
N PRO A 46 5.37 2.16 7.35
CA PRO A 46 4.81 2.32 8.69
C PRO A 46 4.87 0.98 9.45
N GLU A 47 5.23 1.03 10.73
CA GLU A 47 5.21 -0.17 11.59
C GLU A 47 3.78 -0.70 11.78
N LYS A 48 2.79 0.20 11.78
CA LYS A 48 1.38 -0.12 11.92
C LYS A 48 0.54 0.80 11.02
N GLY A 49 -0.48 0.25 10.38
CA GLY A 49 -1.49 1.02 9.67
C GLY A 49 -2.56 1.61 10.60
N TYR A 50 -3.16 2.73 10.23
CA TYR A 50 -4.23 3.34 11.05
C TYR A 50 -5.56 2.56 11.06
N LEU A 51 -5.70 1.52 10.23
CA LEU A 51 -6.83 0.57 10.24
C LEU A 51 -6.52 -0.75 10.97
N GLU A 52 -5.32 -0.89 11.54
CA GLU A 52 -4.94 -2.00 12.45
C GLU A 52 -5.11 -1.60 13.92
#